data_AF-A0A2D8M3W9-F1
#
_entry.id   AF-A0A2D8M3W9-F1
#
_cell.length_a   1.000
_cell.length_b   1.000
_cell.length_c   1.000
_cell.angle_alpha   90.00
_cell.angle_beta   90.00
_cell.angle_gamma   90.00
#
_symmetry.space_group_name_H-M   'P 1'
#
loop_
_entity.id
_entity.type
_entity.pdbx_description
1 polymer ?
#
loop_
_entity_poly.entity_id
_entity_poly.type
_entity_poly.pdbx_seq_one_letter_code
_entity_poly.pdbx_strand_id
1 'polypeptide(L)'
;MSEENWVSKIQAHEAQHSSQGTQDGVIDFICENIEIHNNFCIEFGYDSTSWDVGMPNTKYLVHERKWDYLLMDGNCHNPEINLYQHFITSENICELFEKYDVPTEPGFISIDLDSTDIWVTDAILKNYRPSFFSVEFNPNFPIDASMAFPNDKDEFWHFDRVMGSSLKSLSMMAGKNGYSLIYAGCYSTAKHHDAFFIRDDLVNQSYVPPLEAFANTHVPLHAVCINGREKIYLNYEIWLETKDLEKSRNAVPKSWKKNISGTFFQRLSRKRKMLMHSIFQRLGRIRRMLILKLRSR
;
A
#
# COMPACT_ATOMS: atom_id res chain seq x y z
N MET A 1 26.34 7.28 27.01
CA MET A 1 25.68 6.00 26.70
C MET A 1 25.40 6.05 25.21
N SER A 2 25.82 5.07 24.42
CA SER A 2 25.38 4.98 23.02
C SER A 2 23.86 4.86 23.05
N GLU A 3 23.15 5.77 22.39
CA GLU A 3 21.72 5.62 22.18
C GLU A 3 21.47 4.23 21.58
N GLU A 4 20.55 3.50 22.20
CA GLU A 4 20.21 2.15 21.79
C GLU A 4 19.51 2.22 20.43
N ASN A 5 19.89 1.36 19.49
CA ASN A 5 19.27 1.32 18.17
C ASN A 5 17.80 0.87 18.30
N TRP A 6 16.89 1.85 18.39
CA TRP A 6 15.46 1.62 18.54
C TRP A 6 14.84 0.99 17.29
N VAL A 7 15.38 1.23 16.09
CA VAL A 7 14.88 0.64 14.83
C VAL A 7 14.92 -0.90 14.90
N SER A 8 15.97 -1.46 15.51
CA SER A 8 16.09 -2.91 15.72
C SER A 8 15.01 -3.52 16.64
N LYS A 9 14.28 -2.67 17.37
CA LYS A 9 13.23 -3.09 18.30
C LYS A 9 11.83 -3.02 17.71
N ILE A 10 11.62 -2.40 16.54
CA ILE A 10 10.29 -2.17 15.96
C ILE A 10 9.44 -3.45 15.94
N GLN A 11 10.02 -4.58 15.52
CA GLN A 11 9.30 -5.86 15.46
C GLN A 11 8.77 -6.31 16.83
N ALA A 12 9.47 -6.03 17.93
CA ALA A 12 9.03 -6.40 19.28
C ALA A 12 7.86 -5.53 19.79
N HIS A 13 7.57 -4.42 19.10
CA HIS A 13 6.50 -3.48 19.39
C HIS A 13 5.34 -3.59 18.38
N GLU A 14 5.33 -4.62 17.53
CA GLU A 14 4.14 -5.01 16.79
C GLU A 14 2.97 -5.26 17.76
N ALA A 15 1.93 -4.45 17.65
CA ALA A 15 0.70 -4.58 18.41
C ALA A 15 -0.47 -4.19 17.50
N GLN A 16 -1.63 -4.80 17.75
CA GLN A 16 -2.87 -4.45 17.05
C GLN A 16 -3.77 -3.72 18.05
N HIS A 17 -3.91 -2.42 17.90
CA HIS A 17 -4.87 -1.63 18.68
C HIS A 17 -6.21 -1.51 17.95
N SER A 18 -6.15 -1.28 16.64
CA SER A 18 -7.25 -0.91 15.75
C SER A 18 -7.02 -1.25 14.27
N SER A 19 -5.77 -1.28 13.79
CA SER A 19 -5.43 -1.57 12.40
C SER A 19 -5.79 -3.01 11.99
N GLN A 20 -5.85 -3.28 10.68
CA GLN A 20 -6.12 -4.62 10.15
C GLN A 20 -5.13 -5.69 10.67
N GLY A 21 -3.84 -5.33 10.68
CA GLY A 21 -2.76 -6.11 11.26
C GLY A 21 -2.19 -5.40 12.48
N THR A 22 -0.85 -5.34 12.57
CA THR A 22 -0.14 -4.70 13.68
C THR A 22 0.51 -3.36 13.31
N GLN A 23 0.02 -2.72 12.22
CA GLN A 23 0.57 -1.45 11.74
C GLN A 23 0.56 -0.37 12.81
N ASP A 24 -0.54 -0.23 13.54
CA ASP A 24 -0.69 0.86 14.51
C ASP A 24 0.26 0.76 15.71
N GLY A 25 0.62 -0.44 16.15
CA GLY A 25 1.70 -0.62 17.14
C GLY A 25 3.07 -0.21 16.61
N VAL A 26 3.37 -0.51 15.34
CA VAL A 26 4.61 -0.04 14.68
C VAL A 26 4.63 1.49 14.57
N ILE A 27 3.51 2.07 14.14
CA ILE A 27 3.33 3.52 14.01
C ILE A 27 3.53 4.21 15.36
N ASP A 28 2.87 3.71 16.41
CA ASP A 28 2.95 4.27 17.76
C ASP A 28 4.39 4.24 18.28
N PHE A 29 5.08 3.10 18.13
CA PHE A 29 6.47 2.95 18.54
C PHE A 29 7.42 3.88 17.77
N ILE A 30 7.24 4.06 16.46
CA ILE A 30 8.02 5.06 15.70
C ILE A 30 7.80 6.45 16.28
N CYS A 31 6.55 6.83 16.57
CA CYS A 31 6.23 8.14 17.13
C CYS A 31 6.79 8.36 18.56
N GLU A 32 7.17 7.31 19.30
CA GLU A 32 7.85 7.43 20.60
C GLU A 32 9.35 7.71 20.46
N ASN A 33 9.95 7.39 19.31
CA ASN A 33 11.40 7.38 19.12
C ASN A 33 11.92 8.51 18.22
N ILE A 34 11.05 9.39 17.73
CA ILE A 34 11.39 10.44 16.77
C ILE A 34 10.71 11.76 17.17
N GLU A 35 11.32 12.88 16.79
CA GLU A 35 10.71 14.19 16.98
C GLU A 35 9.69 14.47 15.86
N ILE A 36 8.44 14.73 16.25
CA ILE A 36 7.35 15.04 15.32
C ILE A 36 6.83 16.44 15.64
N HIS A 37 6.98 17.36 14.68
CA HIS A 37 6.59 18.76 14.88
C HIS A 37 5.09 19.00 14.68
N ASN A 38 4.47 18.30 13.71
CA ASN A 38 3.04 18.41 13.44
C ASN A 38 2.38 17.07 13.70
N ASN A 39 1.57 17.00 14.76
CA ASN A 39 0.73 15.86 15.09
C ASN A 39 -0.49 15.81 14.17
N PHE A 40 -0.23 15.61 12.87
CA PHE A 40 -1.23 15.53 11.82
C PHE A 40 -1.02 14.23 11.03
N CYS A 41 -2.02 13.35 10.98
CA CYS A 41 -1.96 12.11 10.21
C CYS A 41 -2.93 12.08 9.03
N ILE A 42 -2.52 11.47 7.92
CA ILE A 42 -3.36 11.26 6.75
C ILE A 42 -3.51 9.76 6.50
N GLU A 43 -4.71 9.32 6.10
CA GLU A 43 -4.93 7.94 5.67
C GLU A 43 -5.68 7.90 4.33
N PHE A 44 -5.10 7.18 3.39
CA PHE A 44 -5.73 6.81 2.12
C PHE A 44 -6.26 5.38 2.21
N GLY A 45 -7.39 5.11 1.56
CA GLY A 45 -7.97 3.76 1.53
C GLY A 45 -8.74 3.38 2.80
N TYR A 46 -9.33 4.36 3.50
CA TYR A 46 -10.03 4.13 4.77
C TYR A 46 -11.21 3.14 4.68
N ASP A 47 -11.75 2.87 3.48
CA ASP A 47 -12.81 1.88 3.11
C ASP A 47 -13.91 1.61 4.18
N SER A 48 -14.33 2.66 4.87
CA SER A 48 -15.38 2.63 5.90
C SER A 48 -15.98 4.02 6.05
N THR A 49 -17.15 4.11 6.67
CA THR A 49 -17.81 5.39 6.99
C THR A 49 -17.85 5.68 8.50
N SER A 50 -17.24 4.83 9.32
CA SER A 50 -17.20 4.99 10.78
C SER A 50 -15.92 4.43 11.38
N TRP A 51 -15.55 4.94 12.56
CA TRP A 51 -14.44 4.41 13.36
C TRP A 51 -14.76 3.04 14.00
N ASP A 52 -16.04 2.69 14.15
CA ASP A 52 -16.45 1.48 14.88
C ASP A 52 -16.25 0.20 14.06
N VAL A 53 -16.37 0.30 12.74
CA VAL A 53 -16.31 -0.85 11.82
C VAL A 53 -15.00 -0.88 11.03
N GLY A 54 -14.38 0.28 10.80
CA GLY A 54 -13.10 0.37 10.10
C GLY A 54 -11.96 -0.26 10.91
N MET A 55 -10.90 -0.65 10.20
CA MET A 55 -9.62 -1.07 10.80
C MET A 55 -8.45 -0.21 10.32
N PRO A 56 -8.56 1.13 10.40
CA PRO A 56 -7.59 2.05 9.84
C PRO A 56 -6.28 2.06 10.63
N ASN A 57 -5.18 2.40 9.96
CA ASN A 57 -3.86 2.50 10.56
C ASN A 57 -3.74 3.71 11.52
N THR A 58 -4.55 4.76 11.32
CA THR A 58 -4.43 6.04 12.05
C THR A 58 -5.34 6.17 13.26
N LYS A 59 -6.27 5.23 13.53
CA LYS A 59 -7.25 5.38 14.63
C LYS A 59 -6.60 5.58 15.99
N TYR A 60 -5.51 4.89 16.30
CA TYR A 60 -4.79 5.07 17.57
C TYR A 60 -4.19 6.48 17.69
N LEU A 61 -3.60 7.02 16.62
CA LEU A 61 -3.07 8.38 16.60
C LEU A 61 -4.18 9.43 16.86
N VAL A 62 -5.34 9.24 16.24
CA VAL A 62 -6.48 10.16 16.39
C VAL A 62 -7.10 10.07 17.78
N HIS A 63 -7.48 8.88 18.21
CA HIS A 63 -8.29 8.71 19.42
C HIS A 63 -7.48 8.73 20.71
N GLU A 64 -6.26 8.19 20.71
CA GLU A 64 -5.44 8.11 21.91
C GLU A 64 -4.41 9.22 21.97
N ARG A 65 -3.69 9.49 20.86
CA ARG A 65 -2.69 10.57 20.80
C ARG A 65 -3.26 11.95 20.47
N LYS A 66 -4.55 12.06 20.11
CA LYS A 66 -5.24 13.33 19.81
C LYS A 66 -4.62 14.11 18.66
N TRP A 67 -4.15 13.41 17.63
CA TRP A 67 -3.64 14.04 16.42
C TRP A 67 -4.79 14.61 15.58
N ASP A 68 -4.53 15.73 14.93
CA ASP A 68 -5.35 16.19 13.81
C ASP A 68 -5.18 15.21 12.64
N TYR A 69 -6.16 15.15 11.75
CA TYR A 69 -6.16 14.09 10.75
C TYR A 69 -6.96 14.41 9.50
N LEU A 70 -6.70 13.70 8.41
CA LEU A 70 -7.48 13.73 7.17
C LEU A 70 -7.65 12.31 6.63
N LEU A 71 -8.90 11.90 6.38
CA LEU A 71 -9.20 10.60 5.80
C LEU A 71 -9.67 10.78 4.34
N MET A 72 -9.19 9.92 3.45
CA MET A 72 -9.63 9.90 2.06
C MET A 72 -9.87 8.47 1.57
N ASP A 73 -10.91 8.33 0.76
CA ASP A 73 -11.25 7.05 0.12
C ASP A 73 -11.91 7.28 -1.25
N GLY A 74 -11.83 6.29 -2.15
CA GLY A 74 -12.46 6.40 -3.48
C GLY A 74 -13.99 6.27 -3.45
N ASN A 75 -14.56 5.65 -2.43
CA ASN A 75 -15.96 5.22 -2.37
C ASN A 75 -16.70 5.68 -1.10
N CYS A 76 -15.98 6.08 -0.05
CA CYS A 76 -16.54 6.45 1.24
C CYS A 76 -16.48 7.96 1.48
N HIS A 77 -17.54 8.49 2.09
CA HIS A 77 -17.66 9.91 2.46
C HIS A 77 -18.33 10.04 3.83
N ASN A 78 -17.70 10.77 4.74
CA ASN A 78 -18.31 11.17 6.01
C ASN A 78 -17.55 12.38 6.61
N PRO A 79 -18.01 13.63 6.34
CA PRO A 79 -17.36 14.83 6.87
C PRO A 79 -17.29 14.92 8.39
N GLU A 80 -18.20 14.25 9.12
CA GLU A 80 -18.21 14.24 10.60
C GLU A 80 -16.97 13.56 11.19
N ILE A 81 -16.29 12.73 10.40
CA ILE A 81 -15.01 12.11 10.75
C ILE A 81 -13.89 12.58 9.81
N ASN A 82 -14.01 13.77 9.21
CA ASN A 82 -13.04 14.32 8.27
C ASN A 82 -12.67 13.37 7.10
N LEU A 83 -13.66 12.59 6.63
CA LEU A 83 -13.52 11.64 5.53
C LEU A 83 -14.12 12.19 4.23
N TYR A 84 -13.28 12.34 3.22
CA TYR A 84 -13.67 12.87 1.92
C TYR A 84 -13.46 11.87 0.79
N GLN A 85 -14.48 11.75 -0.06
CA GLN A 85 -14.42 10.87 -1.21
C GLN A 85 -13.63 11.52 -2.35
N HIS A 86 -12.50 10.92 -2.72
CA HIS A 86 -11.67 11.33 -3.85
C HIS A 86 -11.07 10.14 -4.57
N PHE A 87 -11.04 10.21 -5.90
CA PHE A 87 -10.19 9.33 -6.68
C PHE A 87 -8.78 9.91 -6.75
N ILE A 88 -7.88 9.41 -5.91
CA ILE A 88 -6.53 9.94 -5.74
C ILE A 88 -5.63 9.51 -6.92
N THR A 89 -4.88 10.46 -7.48
CA THR A 89 -3.87 10.23 -8.50
C THR A 89 -2.60 11.02 -8.18
N SER A 90 -1.49 10.66 -8.82
CA SER A 90 -0.24 11.43 -8.72
C SER A 90 -0.36 12.86 -9.28
N GLU A 91 -1.39 13.14 -10.08
CA GLU A 91 -1.64 14.45 -10.68
C GLU A 91 -2.47 15.37 -9.76
N ASN A 92 -3.35 14.83 -8.92
CA ASN A 92 -4.28 15.64 -8.12
C ASN A 92 -3.94 15.70 -6.62
N ILE A 93 -3.08 14.83 -6.10
CA ILE A 93 -2.91 14.68 -4.65
C ILE A 93 -2.41 15.95 -3.96
N CYS A 94 -1.54 16.74 -4.62
CA CYS A 94 -1.07 18.00 -4.04
C CYS A 94 -2.18 19.06 -3.96
N GLU A 95 -3.05 19.14 -4.97
CA GLU A 95 -4.22 20.04 -4.96
C GLU A 95 -5.22 19.63 -3.87
N LEU A 96 -5.37 18.32 -3.64
CA LEU A 96 -6.19 17.82 -2.53
C LEU A 96 -5.59 18.19 -1.17
N PHE A 97 -4.28 18.07 -1.00
CA PHE A 97 -3.62 18.48 0.24
C PHE A 97 -3.77 19.98 0.51
N GLU A 98 -3.63 20.83 -0.52
CA GLU A 98 -3.89 22.27 -0.42
C GLU A 98 -5.35 22.55 -0.06
N LYS A 99 -6.31 21.87 -0.70
CA LYS A 99 -7.74 22.03 -0.46
C LYS A 99 -8.13 21.75 1.00
N TYR A 100 -7.45 20.82 1.66
CA TYR A 100 -7.74 20.39 3.03
C TYR A 100 -6.73 20.92 4.05
N ASP A 101 -5.97 21.96 3.69
CA ASP A 101 -5.02 22.66 4.56
C ASP A 101 -4.02 21.70 5.25
N VAL A 102 -3.58 20.66 4.53
CA VAL A 102 -2.59 19.70 5.04
C VAL A 102 -1.27 20.45 5.30
N PRO A 103 -0.66 20.34 6.50
CA PRO A 103 0.60 20.99 6.78
C PRO A 103 1.70 20.47 5.84
N THR A 104 2.67 21.32 5.50
CA THR A 104 3.78 20.93 4.60
C THR A 104 4.67 19.83 5.18
N GLU A 105 4.69 19.67 6.51
CA GLU A 105 5.42 18.62 7.21
C GLU A 105 4.49 17.82 8.14
N PRO A 106 3.54 17.02 7.61
CA PRO A 106 2.64 16.25 8.45
C PRO A 106 3.42 15.20 9.25
N GLY A 107 2.83 14.71 10.35
CA GLY A 107 3.49 13.70 11.18
C GLY A 107 3.58 12.36 10.48
N PHE A 108 2.44 11.87 9.99
CA PHE A 108 2.32 10.54 9.41
C PHE A 108 1.39 10.51 8.19
N ILE A 109 1.70 9.67 7.21
CA ILE A 109 0.81 9.36 6.08
C ILE A 109 0.74 7.84 5.93
N SER A 110 -0.45 7.27 5.96
CA SER A 110 -0.69 5.88 5.57
C SER A 110 -1.22 5.82 4.14
N ILE A 111 -0.50 5.13 3.26
CA ILE A 111 -0.77 5.07 1.82
C ILE A 111 -1.13 3.63 1.45
N ASP A 112 -2.41 3.43 1.21
CA ASP A 112 -2.97 2.18 0.70
C ASP A 112 -4.04 2.49 -0.37
N LEU A 113 -3.67 2.31 -1.63
CA LEU A 113 -4.50 2.52 -2.82
C LEU A 113 -4.56 1.26 -3.70
N ASP A 114 -4.08 0.12 -3.22
CA ASP A 114 -3.93 -1.17 -3.91
C ASP A 114 -3.12 -1.16 -5.24
N SER A 115 -2.55 -0.03 -5.67
CA SER A 115 -2.15 0.18 -7.07
C SER A 115 -1.04 1.22 -7.28
N THR A 116 -1.41 2.49 -7.44
CA THR A 116 -0.54 3.59 -7.90
C THR A 116 0.24 4.27 -6.77
N ASP A 117 0.32 3.60 -5.61
CA ASP A 117 0.88 4.08 -4.35
C ASP A 117 2.25 4.74 -4.52
N ILE A 118 3.15 4.10 -5.28
CA ILE A 118 4.50 4.61 -5.53
C ILE A 118 4.50 5.99 -6.23
N TRP A 119 3.54 6.25 -7.11
CA TRP A 119 3.45 7.49 -7.88
C TRP A 119 2.80 8.59 -7.09
N VAL A 120 1.75 8.25 -6.33
CA VAL A 120 1.11 9.18 -5.41
C VAL A 120 2.10 9.60 -4.33
N THR A 121 2.87 8.65 -3.78
CA THR A 121 3.92 8.94 -2.79
C THR A 121 5.01 9.84 -3.39
N ASP A 122 5.57 9.51 -4.56
CA ASP A 122 6.57 10.36 -5.22
C ASP A 122 6.04 11.76 -5.58
N ALA A 123 4.73 11.92 -5.81
CA ALA A 123 4.12 13.23 -6.02
C ALA A 123 4.02 14.02 -4.71
N ILE A 124 3.59 13.39 -3.61
CA ILE A 124 3.51 14.01 -2.28
C ILE A 124 4.90 14.51 -1.85
N LEU A 125 5.92 13.65 -1.93
CA LEU A 125 7.26 13.94 -1.40
C LEU A 125 8.01 15.06 -2.14
N LYS A 126 7.50 15.53 -3.29
CA LYS A 126 8.05 16.71 -3.99
C LYS A 126 7.71 18.03 -3.32
N ASN A 127 6.57 18.10 -2.63
CA ASN A 127 6.04 19.34 -2.05
C ASN A 127 5.82 19.25 -0.53
N TYR A 128 5.71 18.03 0.00
CA TYR A 128 5.46 17.75 1.41
C TYR A 128 6.60 16.91 1.99
N ARG A 129 6.88 17.07 3.28
CA ARG A 129 7.95 16.39 4.01
C ARG A 129 7.41 15.73 5.27
N PRO A 130 6.58 14.65 5.16
CA PRO A 130 6.10 13.92 6.32
C PRO A 130 7.25 13.48 7.23
N SER A 131 7.02 13.36 8.54
CA SER A 131 8.07 12.85 9.45
C SER A 131 8.36 11.38 9.14
N PHE A 132 7.31 10.60 8.90
CA PHE A 132 7.39 9.23 8.37
C PHE A 132 6.10 8.87 7.63
N PHE A 133 6.11 7.80 6.87
CA PHE A 133 4.93 7.30 6.15
C PHE A 133 4.98 5.79 5.97
N SER A 134 3.82 5.17 5.75
CA SER A 134 3.71 3.77 5.35
C SER A 134 3.16 3.66 3.93
N VAL A 135 3.62 2.65 3.19
CA VAL A 135 3.07 2.28 1.87
C VAL A 135 2.84 0.77 1.83
N GLU A 136 1.66 0.33 1.41
CA GLU A 136 1.45 -1.09 1.14
C GLU A 136 2.32 -1.56 -0.04
N PHE A 137 3.14 -2.58 0.19
CA PHE A 137 3.98 -3.18 -0.84
C PHE A 137 3.40 -4.50 -1.32
N ASN A 138 3.74 -4.89 -2.55
CA ASN A 138 3.37 -6.19 -3.09
C ASN A 138 4.34 -7.28 -2.58
N PRO A 139 3.91 -8.16 -1.66
CA PRO A 139 4.77 -9.16 -1.06
C PRO A 139 5.04 -10.35 -1.99
N ASN A 140 4.45 -10.37 -3.19
CA ASN A 140 4.73 -11.41 -4.17
C ASN A 140 6.09 -11.25 -4.84
N PHE A 141 6.80 -10.14 -4.63
CA PHE A 141 8.10 -9.92 -5.27
C PHE A 141 9.26 -10.25 -4.33
N PRO A 142 10.34 -10.88 -4.83
CA PRO A 142 11.56 -11.05 -4.07
C PRO A 142 12.25 -9.71 -3.84
N ILE A 143 13.15 -9.68 -2.86
CA ILE A 143 13.79 -8.45 -2.37
C ILE A 143 14.62 -7.70 -3.44
N ASP A 144 15.10 -8.42 -4.46
CA ASP A 144 15.90 -7.87 -5.57
C ASP A 144 15.06 -7.29 -6.73
N ALA A 145 13.74 -7.54 -6.73
CA ALA A 145 12.86 -7.15 -7.82
C ALA A 145 12.46 -5.68 -7.73
N SER A 146 12.78 -4.89 -8.77
CA SER A 146 12.34 -3.50 -8.93
C SER A 146 11.09 -3.44 -9.82
N MET A 147 9.95 -3.82 -9.26
CA MET A 147 8.65 -3.88 -9.94
C MET A 147 7.78 -2.71 -9.48
N ALA A 148 7.29 -1.88 -10.40
CA ALA A 148 6.31 -0.85 -10.10
C ALA A 148 5.03 -1.02 -10.92
N PHE A 149 3.89 -0.81 -10.26
CA PHE A 149 2.60 -0.66 -10.93
C PHE A 149 2.67 0.52 -11.92
N PRO A 150 1.96 0.50 -13.07
CA PRO A 150 1.95 1.65 -13.97
C PRO A 150 1.34 2.90 -13.32
N ASN A 151 1.82 4.08 -13.69
CA ASN A 151 1.14 5.34 -13.35
C ASN A 151 -0.02 5.56 -14.33
N ASP A 152 -1.08 4.76 -14.18
CA ASP A 152 -2.25 4.76 -15.04
C ASP A 152 -3.50 4.75 -14.17
N LYS A 153 -4.27 5.84 -14.23
CA LYS A 153 -5.50 6.02 -13.45
C LYS A 153 -6.63 5.07 -13.85
N ASP A 154 -6.53 4.46 -15.03
CA ASP A 154 -7.54 3.54 -15.56
C ASP A 154 -7.17 2.06 -15.30
N GLU A 155 -6.01 1.82 -14.67
CA GLU A 155 -5.58 0.49 -14.21
C GLU A 155 -5.84 0.32 -12.71
N PHE A 156 -6.58 -0.72 -12.36
CA PHE A 156 -7.00 -1.00 -10.99
C PHE A 156 -6.51 -2.37 -10.54
N TRP A 157 -6.62 -2.64 -9.24
CA TRP A 157 -6.45 -4.00 -8.75
C TRP A 157 -7.67 -4.87 -9.11
N HIS A 158 -7.44 -6.10 -9.56
CA HIS A 158 -8.53 -7.07 -9.86
C HIS A 158 -8.47 -8.29 -8.92
N PHE A 159 -8.17 -8.05 -7.65
CA PHE A 159 -8.10 -9.10 -6.63
C PHE A 159 -7.15 -10.24 -7.03
N ASP A 160 -6.02 -9.88 -7.61
CA ASP A 160 -4.94 -10.78 -8.02
C ASP A 160 -3.58 -10.30 -7.54
N ARG A 161 -2.51 -10.94 -7.99
CA ARG A 161 -1.14 -10.55 -7.61
C ARG A 161 -0.65 -9.24 -8.25
N VAL A 162 -1.46 -8.59 -9.08
CA VAL A 162 -1.12 -7.36 -9.79
C VAL A 162 -1.73 -6.19 -9.00
N MET A 163 -1.05 -5.81 -7.91
CA MET A 163 -1.34 -4.67 -7.04
C MET A 163 -0.02 -4.02 -6.61
N GLY A 164 -0.05 -2.73 -6.30
CA GLY A 164 1.09 -1.98 -5.75
C GLY A 164 2.47 -2.27 -6.37
N SER A 165 3.52 -1.96 -5.62
CA SER A 165 4.91 -2.05 -6.08
C SER A 165 5.76 -2.92 -5.15
N SER A 166 6.89 -3.43 -5.64
CA SER A 166 7.81 -4.20 -4.80
C SER A 166 8.51 -3.32 -3.76
N LEU A 167 8.95 -3.94 -2.67
CA LEU A 167 9.66 -3.25 -1.59
C LEU A 167 10.93 -2.52 -2.09
N LYS A 168 11.69 -3.11 -3.03
CA LYS A 168 12.84 -2.44 -3.64
C LYS A 168 12.44 -1.17 -4.38
N SER A 169 11.37 -1.18 -5.17
CA SER A 169 10.92 0.01 -5.90
C SER A 169 10.51 1.14 -4.96
N LEU A 170 9.76 0.80 -3.89
CA LEU A 170 9.38 1.76 -2.87
C LEU A 170 10.59 2.33 -2.13
N SER A 171 11.58 1.49 -1.80
CA SER A 171 12.83 1.93 -1.17
C SER A 171 13.64 2.87 -2.05
N MET A 172 13.73 2.59 -3.36
CA MET A 172 14.39 3.49 -4.32
C MET A 172 13.66 4.83 -4.45
N MET A 173 12.33 4.81 -4.47
CA MET A 173 11.50 6.02 -4.52
C MET A 173 11.67 6.86 -3.25
N ALA A 174 11.60 6.24 -2.07
CA ALA A 174 11.80 6.91 -0.78
C ALA A 174 13.20 7.50 -0.65
N GLY A 175 14.25 6.70 -0.96
CA GLY A 175 15.65 7.15 -0.86
C GLY A 175 15.97 8.34 -1.75
N LYS A 176 15.38 8.42 -2.95
CA LYS A 176 15.53 9.59 -3.83
C LYS A 176 14.93 10.87 -3.23
N ASN A 177 13.93 10.72 -2.37
CA ASN A 177 13.21 11.82 -1.74
C ASN A 177 13.70 12.11 -0.29
N GLY A 178 14.82 11.52 0.15
CA GLY A 178 15.40 11.77 1.48
C GLY A 178 14.74 11.00 2.62
N TYR A 179 14.31 9.76 2.33
CA TYR A 179 13.68 8.86 3.28
C TYR A 179 14.32 7.47 3.28
N SER A 180 14.43 6.88 4.47
CA SER A 180 15.01 5.57 4.71
C SER A 180 13.96 4.54 5.09
N LEU A 181 14.04 3.33 4.52
CA LEU A 181 13.24 2.18 4.94
C LEU A 181 13.71 1.70 6.32
N ILE A 182 12.87 1.84 7.34
CA ILE A 182 13.19 1.38 8.71
C ILE A 182 12.51 0.08 9.08
N TYR A 183 11.37 -0.24 8.46
CA TYR A 183 10.65 -1.47 8.73
C TYR A 183 9.79 -1.91 7.55
N ALA A 184 9.61 -3.22 7.38
CA ALA A 184 8.63 -3.77 6.45
C ALA A 184 7.95 -4.98 7.09
N GLY A 185 6.62 -4.99 7.07
CA GLY A 185 5.80 -6.04 7.66
C GLY A 185 6.05 -7.39 6.99
N CYS A 186 6.34 -8.40 7.80
CA CYS A 186 6.32 -9.80 7.37
C CYS A 186 4.98 -10.41 7.78
N TYR A 187 4.13 -10.84 6.85
CA TYR A 187 2.78 -11.31 7.19
C TYR A 187 2.73 -12.44 8.24
N SER A 188 3.75 -13.30 8.28
CA SER A 188 3.81 -14.37 9.29
C SER A 188 4.02 -13.87 10.72
N THR A 189 4.57 -12.68 10.91
CA THR A 189 4.78 -12.06 12.23
C THR A 189 3.84 -10.86 12.44
N ALA A 190 3.88 -9.91 11.51
CA ALA A 190 3.22 -8.62 11.57
C ALA A 190 1.75 -8.65 11.14
N LYS A 191 1.36 -9.67 10.35
CA LYS A 191 0.03 -9.78 9.71
C LYS A 191 -0.35 -8.59 8.83
N HIS A 192 0.63 -7.87 8.26
CA HIS A 192 0.41 -6.80 7.31
C HIS A 192 1.55 -6.73 6.26
N HIS A 193 1.38 -5.87 5.26
CA HIS A 193 2.28 -5.71 4.11
C HIS A 193 2.66 -4.24 3.87
N ASP A 194 2.94 -3.51 4.96
CA ASP A 194 3.33 -2.10 4.90
C ASP A 194 4.85 -1.98 5.03
N ALA A 195 5.41 -1.06 4.26
CA ALA A 195 6.77 -0.59 4.39
C ALA A 195 6.76 0.80 5.03
N PHE A 196 7.53 0.97 6.11
CA PHE A 196 7.63 2.22 6.87
C PHE A 196 8.92 2.95 6.53
N PHE A 197 8.77 4.20 6.14
CA PHE A 197 9.86 5.07 5.72
C PHE A 197 9.90 6.30 6.60
N ILE A 198 11.10 6.67 7.06
CA ILE A 198 11.32 7.84 7.91
C ILE A 198 12.22 8.85 7.20
N ARG A 199 12.00 10.13 7.46
CA ARG A 199 12.84 11.21 6.94
C ARG A 199 14.27 11.04 7.46
N ASP A 200 15.26 11.20 6.59
CA ASP A 200 16.65 10.87 6.91
C ASP A 200 17.25 11.68 8.07
N ASP A 201 16.73 12.89 8.32
CA ASP A 201 17.12 13.77 9.42
C ASP A 201 16.53 13.37 10.78
N LEU A 202 15.52 12.48 10.80
CA LEU A 202 14.85 12.01 12.01
C LEU A 202 15.33 10.63 12.48
N VAL A 203 16.29 10.03 11.77
CA VAL A 203 16.86 8.73 12.14
C VAL A 203 18.38 8.75 12.04
N ASN A 204 19.04 8.13 13.03
CA ASN A 204 20.47 7.87 12.92
C ASN A 204 20.69 6.86 11.79
N GLN A 205 21.42 7.25 10.75
CA GLN A 205 21.67 6.42 9.56
C GLN A 205 22.37 5.09 9.87
N SER A 206 23.07 4.97 11.01
CA SER A 206 23.63 3.68 11.45
C SER A 206 22.59 2.70 12.00
N TYR A 207 21.35 3.15 12.23
CA TYR A 207 20.23 2.32 12.67
C TYR A 207 19.43 1.73 11.51
N VAL A 208 19.55 2.33 10.33
CA VAL A 208 18.80 1.93 9.13
C VAL A 208 19.27 0.55 8.67
N PRO A 209 18.39 -0.47 8.65
CA PRO A 209 18.76 -1.79 8.18
C PRO A 209 18.95 -1.80 6.66
N PRO A 210 19.86 -2.64 6.13
CA PRO A 210 19.94 -2.85 4.69
C PRO A 210 18.65 -3.52 4.18
N LEU A 211 18.29 -3.27 2.92
CA LEU A 211 17.07 -3.80 2.31
C LEU A 211 16.97 -5.34 2.44
N GLU A 212 18.10 -6.04 2.37
CA GLU A 212 18.21 -7.50 2.48
C GLU A 212 17.71 -8.03 3.82
N ALA A 213 17.68 -7.21 4.88
CA ALA A 213 17.12 -7.59 6.18
C ALA A 213 15.63 -7.97 6.09
N PHE A 214 14.92 -7.45 5.08
CA PHE A 214 13.50 -7.69 4.85
C PHE A 214 13.23 -8.80 3.82
N ALA A 215 14.20 -9.65 3.48
CA ALA A 215 14.01 -10.69 2.46
C ALA A 215 12.90 -11.72 2.79
N ASN A 216 12.57 -11.89 4.08
CA ASN A 216 11.50 -12.76 4.56
C ASN A 216 10.09 -12.22 4.31
N THR A 217 9.95 -10.97 3.87
CA THR A 217 8.67 -10.34 3.51
C THR A 217 8.07 -10.88 2.20
N HIS A 218 8.86 -11.60 1.40
CA HIS A 218 8.42 -12.25 0.18
C HIS A 218 7.51 -13.45 0.48
N VAL A 219 6.20 -13.17 0.58
CA VAL A 219 5.15 -14.14 0.87
C VAL A 219 4.06 -14.02 -0.19
N PRO A 220 3.80 -15.07 -0.99
CA PRO A 220 2.78 -15.00 -2.01
C PRO A 220 1.38 -14.72 -1.44
N LEU A 221 0.78 -13.63 -1.91
CA LEU A 221 -0.55 -13.15 -1.53
C LEU A 221 -1.49 -13.20 -2.75
N HIS A 222 -2.79 -13.35 -2.54
CA HIS A 222 -3.80 -13.40 -3.60
C HIS A 222 -3.60 -14.48 -4.69
N ALA A 223 -4.57 -14.56 -5.60
CA ALA A 223 -4.53 -15.50 -6.72
C ALA A 223 -3.62 -14.98 -7.85
N VAL A 224 -3.01 -15.91 -8.59
CA VAL A 224 -2.11 -15.58 -9.72
C VAL A 224 -2.83 -14.88 -10.86
N CYS A 225 -2.25 -13.85 -11.45
CA CYS A 225 -2.90 -13.12 -12.54
C CYS A 225 -3.09 -13.99 -13.80
N ILE A 226 -4.06 -13.61 -14.62
CA ILE A 226 -4.35 -14.23 -15.92
C ILE A 226 -4.45 -13.16 -17.00
N ASN A 227 -4.61 -13.58 -18.25
CA ASN A 227 -4.84 -12.69 -19.41
C ASN A 227 -3.73 -11.66 -19.67
N GLY A 228 -2.49 -11.94 -19.23
CA GLY A 228 -1.33 -11.12 -19.55
C GLY A 228 -1.15 -9.88 -18.67
N ARG A 229 -1.91 -9.76 -17.56
CA ARG A 229 -1.79 -8.61 -16.64
C ARG A 229 -0.39 -8.44 -16.04
N GLU A 230 0.42 -9.48 -15.99
CA GLU A 230 1.83 -9.38 -15.58
C GLU A 230 2.68 -8.46 -16.46
N LYS A 231 2.16 -8.04 -17.63
CA LYS A 231 2.86 -7.16 -18.58
C LYS A 231 2.71 -5.67 -18.27
N ILE A 232 1.80 -5.28 -17.37
CA ILE A 232 1.57 -3.86 -17.07
C ILE A 232 2.70 -3.25 -16.23
N TYR A 233 3.34 -4.09 -15.41
CA TYR A 233 4.48 -3.71 -14.58
C TYR A 233 5.64 -3.20 -15.41
N LEU A 234 6.36 -2.26 -14.82
CA LEU A 234 7.61 -1.72 -15.34
C LEU A 234 8.75 -1.97 -14.37
N ASN A 235 9.98 -2.02 -14.91
CA ASN A 235 11.18 -2.03 -14.11
C ASN A 235 11.44 -0.61 -13.60
N TYR A 236 11.27 -0.38 -12.30
CA TYR A 236 11.30 0.99 -11.74
C TYR A 236 12.70 1.60 -11.75
N GLU A 237 13.74 0.79 -11.56
CA GLU A 237 15.13 1.20 -11.68
C GLU A 237 15.43 1.78 -13.08
N ILE A 238 15.02 1.07 -14.13
CA ILE A 238 15.15 1.55 -15.51
C ILE A 238 14.29 2.79 -15.77
N TRP A 239 13.11 2.89 -15.15
CA TRP A 239 12.28 4.07 -15.24
C TRP A 239 12.90 5.29 -14.58
N LEU A 240 13.58 5.13 -13.44
CA LEU A 240 14.27 6.23 -12.77
C LEU A 240 15.35 6.83 -13.67
N GLU A 241 16.08 5.99 -14.40
CA GLU A 241 17.15 6.41 -15.32
C GLU A 241 16.62 7.03 -16.62
N THR A 242 15.56 6.45 -17.19
CA THR A 242 15.20 6.70 -18.59
C THR A 242 13.92 7.49 -18.78
N LYS A 243 12.98 7.43 -17.82
CA LYS A 243 11.61 7.94 -17.96
C LYS A 243 10.88 7.42 -19.20
N ASP A 244 11.32 6.29 -19.74
CA ASP A 244 10.73 5.64 -20.91
C ASP A 244 9.92 4.42 -20.47
N LEU A 245 8.61 4.50 -20.68
CA LEU A 245 7.66 3.47 -20.25
C LEU A 245 7.86 2.15 -21.00
N GLU A 246 8.08 2.22 -22.32
CA GLU A 246 8.23 1.02 -23.15
C GLU A 246 9.53 0.30 -22.81
N LYS A 247 10.63 1.05 -22.71
CA LYS A 247 11.93 0.53 -22.29
C LYS A 247 11.84 -0.12 -20.90
N SER A 248 11.16 0.53 -19.95
CA SER A 248 11.01 0.03 -18.59
C SER A 248 10.15 -1.25 -18.52
N ARG A 249 9.08 -1.34 -19.31
CA ARG A 249 8.24 -2.57 -19.42
C ARG A 249 8.98 -3.73 -20.07
N ASN A 250 9.76 -3.45 -21.11
CA ASN A 250 10.57 -4.43 -21.82
C ASN A 250 11.73 -4.96 -20.97
N ALA A 251 12.24 -4.14 -20.04
CA ALA A 251 13.32 -4.52 -19.12
C ALA A 251 12.88 -5.42 -17.94
N VAL A 252 11.59 -5.70 -17.78
CA VAL A 252 11.12 -6.56 -16.67
C VAL A 252 11.50 -8.03 -16.90
N PRO A 253 12.30 -8.65 -16.02
CA PRO A 253 12.67 -10.06 -16.11
C PRO A 253 11.47 -11.01 -16.07
N LYS A 254 11.53 -12.08 -16.86
CA LYS A 254 10.50 -13.14 -16.86
C LYS A 254 10.37 -13.82 -15.49
N SER A 255 11.47 -13.91 -14.74
CA SER A 255 11.50 -14.47 -13.37
C SER A 255 10.62 -13.65 -12.43
N TRP A 256 10.71 -12.32 -12.46
CA TRP A 256 9.88 -11.44 -11.62
C TRP A 256 8.40 -11.54 -12.00
N LYS A 257 8.06 -11.56 -13.30
CA LYS A 257 6.68 -11.78 -13.79
C LYS A 257 6.08 -13.12 -13.35
N LYS A 258 6.91 -14.15 -13.14
CA LYS A 258 6.44 -15.48 -12.72
C LYS A 258 5.89 -15.45 -11.29
N ASN A 259 6.31 -14.53 -10.43
CA ASN A 259 5.80 -14.48 -9.08
C ASN A 259 4.31 -14.06 -9.03
N ILE A 260 3.89 -13.22 -9.97
CA ILE A 260 2.50 -12.76 -10.08
C ILE A 260 1.66 -13.64 -11.02
N SER A 261 2.23 -14.12 -12.13
CA SER A 261 1.53 -14.99 -13.10
C SER A 261 1.52 -16.48 -12.70
N GLY A 262 2.38 -16.89 -11.78
CA GLY A 262 2.48 -18.25 -11.26
C GLY A 262 2.87 -19.30 -12.30
N THR A 263 2.59 -20.56 -11.97
CA THR A 263 2.77 -21.70 -12.86
C THR A 263 1.59 -21.88 -13.82
N PHE A 264 1.79 -22.67 -14.87
CA PHE A 264 0.72 -23.05 -15.78
C PHE A 264 -0.47 -23.69 -15.05
N PHE A 265 -0.21 -24.60 -14.10
CA PHE A 265 -1.24 -25.26 -13.31
C PHE A 265 -2.03 -24.30 -12.42
N GLN A 266 -1.36 -23.33 -11.78
CA GLN A 266 -2.04 -22.31 -10.98
C GLN A 266 -2.98 -21.45 -11.85
N ARG A 267 -2.52 -21.03 -13.04
CA ARG A 267 -3.36 -20.27 -13.99
C ARG A 267 -4.55 -21.09 -14.49
N LEU A 268 -4.33 -22.36 -14.83
CA LEU A 268 -5.40 -23.25 -15.29
C LEU A 268 -6.45 -23.46 -14.19
N SER A 269 -6.00 -23.68 -12.95
CA SER A 269 -6.86 -23.78 -11.76
C SER A 269 -7.70 -22.52 -11.55
N ARG A 270 -7.08 -21.33 -11.63
CA ARG A 270 -7.79 -20.04 -11.52
C ARG A 270 -8.85 -19.89 -12.62
N LYS A 271 -8.50 -20.15 -13.88
CA LYS A 271 -9.45 -20.08 -15.01
C LYS A 271 -10.64 -21.02 -14.82
N ARG A 272 -10.40 -22.26 -14.35
CA ARG A 272 -11.47 -23.21 -14.03
C ARG A 272 -12.39 -22.70 -12.92
N LYS A 273 -11.84 -22.17 -11.82
CA LYS A 273 -12.63 -21.58 -10.72
C LYS A 273 -13.50 -20.42 -11.21
N MET A 274 -12.95 -19.51 -12.02
CA MET A 274 -13.69 -18.38 -12.57
C MET A 274 -14.83 -18.82 -13.50
N LEU A 275 -14.59 -19.81 -14.36
CA LEU A 275 -15.61 -20.36 -15.24
C LEU A 275 -16.73 -21.03 -14.44
N MET A 276 -16.40 -21.81 -13.41
CA MET A 276 -17.41 -22.40 -12.53
C MET A 276 -18.24 -21.31 -11.84
N HIS A 277 -17.60 -20.29 -11.28
CA HIS A 277 -18.29 -19.19 -10.61
C HIS A 277 -19.27 -18.46 -11.53
N SER A 278 -18.87 -18.17 -12.78
CA SER A 278 -19.75 -17.50 -13.75
C SER A 278 -20.95 -18.37 -14.16
N ILE A 279 -20.75 -19.70 -14.29
CA ILE A 279 -21.83 -20.66 -14.54
C ILE A 279 -22.81 -20.67 -13.36
N PHE A 280 -22.31 -20.77 -12.12
CA PHE A 280 -23.17 -20.76 -10.93
C PHE A 280 -23.95 -19.46 -10.78
N GLN A 281 -23.32 -18.29 -11.00
CA GLN A 281 -24.02 -17.01 -10.98
C GLN A 281 -25.12 -16.95 -12.05
N ARG A 282 -24.85 -17.41 -13.27
CA ARG A 282 -25.82 -17.42 -14.36
C ARG A 282 -27.01 -18.33 -14.06
N LEU A 283 -26.76 -19.55 -13.56
CA LEU A 283 -27.81 -20.47 -13.12
C LEU A 283 -28.64 -19.89 -11.97
N GLY A 284 -27.99 -19.22 -11.02
CA GLY A 284 -28.67 -18.50 -9.93
C GLY A 284 -29.62 -17.40 -10.43
N ARG A 285 -29.18 -16.60 -11.40
CA ARG A 285 -30.03 -15.57 -12.04
C ARG A 285 -31.22 -16.17 -12.76
N ILE A 286 -31.02 -17.23 -13.55
CA ILE A 286 -32.10 -17.95 -14.26
C ILE A 286 -33.13 -18.50 -13.26
N ARG A 287 -32.65 -19.12 -12.16
CA ARG A 287 -33.53 -19.64 -11.10
C ARG A 287 -34.36 -18.54 -10.45
N ARG A 288 -33.77 -17.38 -10.13
CA ARG A 288 -34.51 -16.22 -9.58
C ARG A 288 -35.58 -15.71 -10.55
N MET A 289 -35.26 -15.61 -11.85
CA MET A 289 -36.24 -15.21 -12.87
C MET A 289 -37.41 -16.19 -12.98
N LEU A 290 -37.15 -17.49 -12.93
CA LEU A 290 -38.20 -18.52 -12.97
C LEU A 290 -39.11 -18.44 -11.73
N ILE A 291 -38.54 -18.26 -10.54
CA ILE A 291 -39.30 -18.09 -9.29
C ILE A 291 -40.17 -16.84 -9.34
N LEU A 292 -39.65 -15.71 -9.84
CA LEU A 292 -40.43 -14.47 -9.99
C LEU A 292 -41.60 -14.65 -10.96
N LYS A 293 -41.41 -15.32 -12.10
CA LYS A 293 -42.48 -15.63 -13.06
C LYS A 293 -43.55 -16.58 -12.51
N LEU A 294 -43.19 -17.47 -11.60
CA LEU A 294 -44.14 -18.39 -10.95
C LEU A 294 -44.92 -17.71 -9.82
N ARG A 295 -44.36 -16.69 -9.16
CA ARG A 295 -45.04 -15.90 -8.12
C ARG A 295 -45.95 -14.80 -8.68
N SER A 296 -45.79 -14.45 -9.95
CA SER A 296 -46.62 -13.46 -10.66
C SER A 296 -47.80 -14.08 -11.41
N ARG A 297 -48.12 -15.35 -11.14
CA ARG A 297 -49.28 -16.09 -11.65
C ARG A 297 -50.10 -16.56 -10.45
#